data_AF-A0AAJ4ACJ0-F1
#
_entry.id   AF-A0AAJ4ACJ0-F1
#
_cell.length_a   1.000
_cell.length_b   1.000
_cell.length_c   1.000
_cell.angle_alpha   90.00
_cell.angle_beta   90.00
_cell.angle_gamma   90.00
#
_symmetry.space_group_name_H-M   'P 1'
#
loop_
_entity.id
_entity.type
_entity.pdbx_description
1 polymer ?
#
loop_
_entity_poly.entity_id
_entity_poly.type
_entity_poly.pdbx_seq_one_letter_code
_entity_poly.pdbx_strand_id
1 'polypeptide(L)' 'MSGSRDHLEMSFMSIQCFADDGKLDAEELGSIVRIAERDGVIDENEIRVLRNIISRIKPEEVDDAMRRRLQEIERKISAG' A
#
# COMPACT_ATOMS: atom_id res chain seq x y z
N MET A 1 -22.90 1.93 0.61
CA MET A 1 -22.14 0.68 0.82
C MET A 1 -20.76 0.82 0.17
N SER A 2 -19.92 1.73 0.66
CA SER A 2 -18.76 2.20 -0.13
C SER A 2 -17.38 1.69 0.34
N GLY A 3 -17.22 1.12 1.54
CA GLY A 3 -15.91 0.62 2.03
C GLY A 3 -15.46 -0.74 1.46
N SER A 4 -16.23 -1.37 0.56
CA SER A 4 -15.95 -2.75 0.12
C SER A 4 -15.14 -2.84 -1.18
N ARG A 5 -14.72 -1.73 -1.79
CA ARG A 5 -14.03 -1.76 -3.10
C ARG A 5 -12.58 -1.29 -3.06
N ASP A 6 -12.20 -0.50 -2.07
CA ASP A 6 -10.89 0.16 -2.04
C ASP A 6 -9.79 -0.88 -1.81
N HIS A 7 -9.98 -1.84 -0.91
CA HIS A 7 -9.08 -3.00 -0.76
C HIS A 7 -8.95 -3.88 -2.02
N LEU A 8 -10.01 -3.98 -2.85
CA LEU A 8 -9.96 -4.69 -4.13
C LEU A 8 -9.18 -3.89 -5.18
N GLU A 9 -9.40 -2.58 -5.22
CA GLU A 9 -8.71 -1.65 -6.10
C GLU A 9 -7.22 -1.59 -5.77
N MET A 10 -6.86 -1.54 -4.48
CA MET A 10 -5.49 -1.67 -4.00
C MET A 10 -4.85 -2.99 -4.40
N SER A 11 -5.58 -4.10 -4.25
CA SER A 11 -5.08 -5.42 -4.66
C SER A 11 -4.82 -5.46 -6.16
N PHE A 12 -5.75 -4.94 -6.96
CA PHE A 12 -5.60 -4.87 -8.42
C PHE A 12 -4.42 -3.99 -8.83
N MET A 13 -4.31 -2.79 -8.25
CA MET A 13 -3.19 -1.88 -8.46
C MET A 13 -1.86 -2.52 -8.11
N SER A 14 -1.78 -3.23 -6.97
CA SER A 14 -0.54 -3.92 -6.59
C SER A 14 -0.12 -4.95 -7.62
N ILE A 15 -1.08 -5.71 -8.19
CA ILE A 15 -0.79 -6.69 -9.24
C ILE A 15 -0.27 -5.99 -10.49
N GLN A 16 -0.81 -4.83 -10.85
CA GLN A 16 -0.35 -4.06 -12.01
C GLN A 16 1.08 -3.54 -11.83
N CYS A 17 1.42 -2.99 -10.66
CA CYS A 17 2.78 -2.56 -10.33
C CYS A 17 3.78 -3.72 -10.48
N PHE A 18 3.50 -4.84 -9.80
CA PHE A 18 4.34 -6.04 -9.92
C PHE A 18 4.36 -6.67 -11.33
N ALA A 19 3.38 -6.38 -12.18
CA ALA A 19 3.34 -6.90 -13.54
C ALA A 19 4.11 -6.04 -14.55
N ASP A 20 4.34 -4.75 -14.26
CA ASP A 20 5.03 -3.83 -15.16
C ASP A 20 6.55 -4.02 -15.10
N ASP A 21 7.14 -3.89 -13.91
CA ASP A 21 8.60 -3.97 -13.71
C ASP A 21 9.04 -5.08 -12.74
N GLY A 22 8.09 -5.81 -12.15
CA GLY A 22 8.35 -6.87 -11.18
C GLY A 22 8.65 -6.37 -9.77
N LYS A 23 8.57 -5.06 -9.54
CA LYS A 23 8.96 -4.39 -8.31
C LYS A 23 7.82 -3.53 -7.79
N LEU A 24 8.03 -2.96 -6.63
CA LEU A 24 7.18 -1.91 -6.09
C LEU A 24 8.08 -0.77 -5.65
N ASP A 25 7.85 0.42 -6.19
CA ASP A 25 8.57 1.62 -5.77
C ASP A 25 7.76 2.47 -4.77
N ALA A 26 8.39 3.53 -4.24
CA ALA A 26 7.78 4.40 -3.25
C ALA A 26 6.59 5.23 -3.81
N GLU A 27 6.59 5.55 -5.10
CA GLU A 27 5.50 6.29 -5.77
C GLU A 27 4.28 5.38 -5.99
N GLU A 28 4.51 4.14 -6.41
CA GLU A 28 3.51 3.10 -6.59
C GLU A 28 2.85 2.73 -5.27
N LEU A 29 3.65 2.43 -4.23
CA LEU A 29 3.15 2.22 -2.88
C LEU A 29 2.37 3.44 -2.40
N GLY A 30 2.87 4.64 -2.70
CA GLY A 30 2.18 5.89 -2.39
C GLY A 30 0.85 6.10 -3.11
N SER A 31 0.66 5.48 -4.28
CA SER A 31 -0.60 5.51 -5.03
C SER A 31 -1.62 4.54 -4.46
N ILE A 32 -1.17 3.34 -4.05
CA ILE A 32 -2.01 2.36 -3.36
C ILE A 32 -2.53 2.92 -2.02
N VAL A 33 -1.66 3.58 -1.26
CA VAL A 33 -2.01 4.22 0.02
C VAL A 33 -3.02 5.34 -0.16
N ARG A 34 -2.95 6.09 -1.27
CA ARG A 34 -3.94 7.13 -1.59
C ARG A 34 -5.34 6.55 -1.84
N ILE A 35 -5.44 5.30 -2.31
CA ILE A 35 -6.72 4.60 -2.44
C ILE A 35 -7.26 4.26 -1.06
N ALA A 36 -6.44 3.70 -0.17
CA ALA A 36 -6.83 3.39 1.21
C ALA A 36 -7.22 4.64 2.03
N GLU A 37 -6.72 5.82 1.65
CA GLU A 37 -7.03 7.09 2.31
C GLU A 37 -8.24 7.81 1.71
N ARG A 38 -8.82 7.28 0.63
CA ARG A 38 -9.85 7.97 -0.15
C ARG A 38 -11.13 8.20 0.63
N ASP A 39 -11.50 7.26 1.49
CA ASP A 39 -12.67 7.35 2.35
C ASP A 39 -12.36 7.99 3.73
N GLY A 40 -11.09 8.29 3.98
CA GLY A 40 -10.56 8.93 5.19
C GLY A 40 -10.34 7.99 6.37
N VAL A 41 -10.61 6.68 6.24
CA VAL A 41 -10.44 5.70 7.31
C VAL A 41 -9.87 4.41 6.74
N ILE A 42 -8.62 4.11 7.08
CA ILE A 42 -8.00 2.85 6.68
C ILE A 42 -8.59 1.72 7.53
N ASP A 43 -9.39 0.84 6.92
CA ASP A 43 -10.06 -0.27 7.59
C ASP A 43 -9.18 -1.53 7.74
N GLU A 44 -9.66 -2.55 8.47
CA GLU A 44 -8.90 -3.80 8.65
C GLU A 44 -8.58 -4.52 7.33
N ASN A 45 -9.45 -4.43 6.31
CA ASN A 45 -9.23 -5.08 5.02
C ASN A 45 -8.10 -4.40 4.26
N GLU A 46 -8.08 -3.09 4.28
CA GLU A 46 -7.03 -2.27 3.65
C GLU A 46 -5.69 -2.45 4.36
N ILE A 47 -5.70 -2.48 5.70
CA ILE A 47 -4.49 -2.79 6.49
C ILE A 47 -3.94 -4.17 6.11
N ARG A 48 -4.82 -5.18 5.95
CA ARG A 48 -4.40 -6.53 5.52
C ARG A 48 -3.77 -6.51 4.13
N VAL A 49 -4.35 -5.78 3.19
CA VAL A 49 -3.82 -5.64 1.83
C VAL A 49 -2.48 -4.90 1.85
N LEU A 50 -2.37 -3.76 2.55
CA LEU A 50 -1.12 -3.01 2.71
C LEU A 50 -0.01 -3.89 3.29
N ARG A 51 -0.29 -4.63 4.37
CA ARG A 51 0.69 -5.54 4.98
C ARG A 51 1.13 -6.65 4.03
N ASN A 52 0.23 -7.18 3.21
CA ASN A 52 0.56 -8.20 2.21
C ASN A 52 1.42 -7.64 1.07
N ILE A 53 1.17 -6.39 0.66
CA ILE A 53 2.01 -5.72 -0.34
C ILE A 53 3.40 -5.46 0.24
N ILE A 54 3.48 -4.89 1.44
CA ILE A 54 4.74 -4.58 2.12
C ILE A 54 5.57 -5.84 2.36
N SER A 55 4.94 -6.96 2.73
CA SER A 55 5.66 -8.22 2.97
C SER A 55 6.26 -8.85 1.70
N ARG A 56 5.83 -8.40 0.51
CA ARG A 56 6.36 -8.83 -0.78
C ARG A 56 7.53 -7.97 -1.26
N ILE A 57 7.70 -6.77 -0.70
CA ILE A 57 8.82 -5.88 -1.02
C ILE A 57 10.11 -6.52 -0.53
N LYS A 58 11.09 -6.67 -1.42
CA LYS A 58 12.38 -7.22 -1.03
C LYS A 58 13.21 -6.17 -0.29
N PRO A 59 14.06 -6.56 0.66
CA PRO A 59 14.95 -5.62 1.36
C PRO A 59 15.85 -4.82 0.42
N GLU A 60 16.23 -5.39 -0.72
CA GLU A 60 17.03 -4.75 -1.77
C GLU A 60 16.28 -3.64 -2.55
N GLU A 61 14.95 -3.59 -2.45
CA GLU A 61 14.08 -2.58 -3.07
C GLU A 61 13.72 -1.44 -2.10
N VAL A 62 14.11 -1.58 -0.82
CA VAL A 62 13.86 -0.57 0.20
C VAL A 62 14.98 0.46 0.19
N ASP A 63 14.86 1.44 -0.70
CA ASP A 63 15.67 2.65 -0.70
C ASP A 63 15.21 3.66 0.38
N ASP A 64 15.87 4.82 0.44
CA ASP A 64 15.54 5.86 1.42
C ASP A 64 14.12 6.43 1.22
N ALA A 65 13.63 6.47 -0.03
CA ALA A 65 12.28 6.97 -0.33
C ALA A 65 11.22 5.96 0.10
N MET A 66 11.41 4.69 -0.23
CA MET A 66 10.57 3.58 0.17
C MET A 66 10.53 3.45 1.69
N ARG A 67 11.67 3.55 2.37
CA ARG A 67 11.73 3.50 3.84
C ARG A 67 10.92 4.63 4.48
N ARG A 68 11.01 5.86 3.97
CA ARG A 68 10.18 6.98 4.45
C ARG A 68 8.71 6.68 4.25
N ARG A 69 8.34 6.14 3.09
CA ARG A 69 6.95 5.81 2.77
C ARG A 69 6.40 4.71 3.68
N LEU A 70 7.17 3.64 3.92
CA LEU A 70 6.82 2.59 4.86
C LEU A 70 6.59 3.13 6.27
N GLN A 71 7.46 4.02 6.76
CA GLN A 71 7.28 4.64 8.07
C GLN A 71 6.02 5.52 8.15
N GLU A 72 5.69 6.26 7.09
CA GLU A 72 4.44 7.02 7.03
C GLU A 72 3.23 6.10 7.10
N ILE A 73 3.24 4.99 6.36
CA ILE A 73 2.16 4.00 6.35
C ILE A 73 2.02 3.34 7.72
N GLU A 74 3.12 2.90 8.33
CA GLU A 74 3.10 2.31 9.68
C GLU A 74 2.49 3.28 10.69
N ARG A 75 2.86 4.56 10.65
CA ARG A 75 2.26 5.58 11.52
C ARG A 75 0.76 5.68 11.32
N LYS A 76 0.28 5.70 10.08
CA LYS A 76 -1.16 5.78 9.76
C LYS A 76 -1.92 4.54 10.23
N ILE A 77 -1.38 3.34 10.00
CA ILE A 77 -1.97 2.07 10.44
C ILE A 77 -1.98 1.97 11.98
N SER A 78 -0.95 2.49 12.66
CA SER A 78 -0.86 2.46 14.12
C SER A 78 -1.69 3.53 14.84
N ALA A 79 -2.15 4.54 14.12
CA ALA A 79 -2.90 5.68 14.66
C ALA A 79 -4.43 5.55 14.51
N GLY A 80 -4.91 4.56 13.75
CA GLY A 80 -6.32 4.17 13.65
C GLY A 80 -6.68 3.06 14.63
#